data_AF-A0ABD0U0M1-F1
#
_entry.id   AF-A0ABD0U0M1-F1
#
_cell.length_a   1.000
_cell.length_b   1.000
_cell.length_c   1.000
_cell.angle_alpha   90.00
_cell.angle_beta   90.00
_cell.angle_gamma   90.00
#
_symmetry.space_group_name_H-M   'P 1'
#
loop_
_entity.id
_entity.type
_entity.pdbx_description
1 polymer ?
#
loop_
_entity_poly.entity_id
_entity_poly.type
_entity_poly.pdbx_seq_one_letter_code
_entity_poly.pdbx_strand_id
1 'polypeptide(L)'
;MVGVQRKPAKASRFSRPEIRHMEMLLQEGKDLSDPNFHQKVADEFNRAPGRGQVESKTIQMQQVQRWFLSRLKFHKTEDATSRSSSKEVSPDGEESLTINALQSSNLPEENGEKVSEEVEMEFEAKSSRDMAWYDVSTFLAHRILSSGEVEVRVRFDGFGPEEDEWVIVRKGVRERSIPIESSECWKVKEGDIVLCFREKDEAANYFDAHVMQVERKMHDIRGCRCIYLVRYDHDQTEERVHLSRLCRRP
;
A
#
# COMPACT_ATOMS: atom_id res chain seq x y z
N MET A 1 -19.07 29.93 7.16
CA MET A 1 -17.88 29.19 6.69
C MET A 1 -16.77 29.37 7.71
N VAL A 2 -16.47 28.33 8.49
CA VAL A 2 -15.32 28.33 9.42
C VAL A 2 -14.47 27.14 9.02
N GLY A 3 -13.27 27.41 8.52
CA GLY A 3 -12.35 26.39 8.03
C GLY A 3 -11.86 25.49 9.15
N VAL A 4 -12.01 24.19 8.97
CA VAL A 4 -11.39 23.19 9.85
C VAL A 4 -9.92 23.10 9.44
N GLN A 5 -9.05 23.73 10.23
CA GLN A 5 -7.60 23.50 10.13
C GLN A 5 -7.32 22.03 10.48
N ARG A 6 -6.88 21.26 9.48
CA ARG A 6 -6.37 19.90 9.68
C ARG A 6 -5.12 19.99 10.57
N LYS A 7 -5.17 19.38 11.75
CA LYS A 7 -3.98 19.18 12.59
C LYS A 7 -3.03 18.22 11.86
N PRO A 8 -1.71 18.50 11.82
CA PRO A 8 -0.76 17.58 11.22
C PRO A 8 -0.79 16.24 11.96
N ALA A 9 -0.90 15.15 11.22
CA ALA A 9 -0.67 13.82 11.74
C ALA A 9 0.72 13.80 12.39
N LYS A 10 0.82 13.32 13.64
CA LYS A 10 2.11 13.25 14.34
C LYS A 10 3.04 12.38 13.51
N ALA A 11 4.06 12.99 12.92
CA ALA A 11 5.14 12.27 12.25
C ALA A 11 5.67 11.18 13.19
N SER A 12 5.77 9.94 12.68
CA SER A 12 6.43 8.86 13.40
C SER A 12 7.84 9.33 13.76
N ARG A 13 8.20 9.23 15.04
CA ARG A 13 9.53 9.62 15.53
C ARG A 13 10.65 8.68 15.08
N PHE A 14 10.29 7.57 14.46
CA PHE A 14 11.21 6.63 13.84
C PHE A 14 11.31 6.94 12.35
N SER A 15 12.53 7.06 11.86
CA SER A 15 12.84 7.11 10.44
C SER A 15 12.46 5.81 9.74
N ARG A 16 12.29 5.86 8.41
CA ARG A 16 11.95 4.68 7.60
C ARG A 16 12.94 3.51 7.80
N PRO A 17 14.28 3.71 7.84
CA PRO A 17 15.22 2.63 8.13
C PRO A 17 15.04 2.02 9.53
N GLU A 18 14.77 2.85 10.55
CA GLU A 18 14.53 2.37 11.92
C GLU A 18 13.24 1.53 12.00
N ILE A 19 12.18 1.92 11.28
CA ILE A 19 10.93 1.15 11.19
C ILE A 19 11.20 -0.20 10.52
N ARG A 20 11.86 -0.22 9.35
CA ARG A 20 12.19 -1.45 8.61
C ARG A 20 13.02 -2.41 9.46
N HIS A 21 13.98 -1.88 10.22
CA HIS A 21 14.80 -2.67 11.11
C HIS A 21 13.97 -3.29 12.25
N MET A 22 13.05 -2.54 12.86
CA MET A 22 12.14 -3.10 13.88
C MET A 22 11.18 -4.15 13.30
N GLU A 23 10.72 -4.00 12.05
CA GLU A 23 9.89 -4.99 11.36
C GLU A 23 10.65 -6.30 11.12
N MET A 24 11.94 -6.23 10.71
CA MET A 24 12.79 -7.42 10.60
C MET A 24 12.95 -8.14 11.94
N LEU A 25 13.25 -7.40 13.00
CA LEU A 25 13.41 -7.97 14.34
C LEU A 25 12.12 -8.64 14.86
N LEU A 26 10.95 -8.16 14.44
CA LEU A 26 9.66 -8.78 14.74
C LEU A 26 9.50 -10.13 14.02
N GLN A 27 9.91 -10.18 12.74
CA GLN A 27 9.84 -11.40 11.91
C GLN A 27 10.82 -12.49 12.37
N GLU A 28 11.96 -12.10 12.95
CA GLU A 28 12.96 -13.01 13.52
C GLU A 28 12.50 -13.70 14.82
N GLY A 29 11.33 -13.34 15.38
CA GLY A 29 10.75 -14.01 16.54
C GLY A 29 11.57 -13.87 17.83
N LYS A 30 12.37 -12.81 17.96
CA LYS A 30 13.15 -12.53 19.17
C LYS A 30 12.25 -12.33 20.39
N ASP A 31 12.74 -12.63 21.59
CA ASP A 31 11.95 -12.44 22.81
C ASP A 31 11.73 -10.94 23.10
N LEU A 32 10.55 -10.46 22.73
CA LEU A 32 10.08 -9.08 22.92
C LEU A 32 9.69 -8.79 24.38
N SER A 33 9.91 -9.73 25.29
CA SER A 33 9.71 -9.53 26.73
C SER A 33 11.00 -9.05 27.42
N ASP A 34 12.16 -9.18 26.78
CA ASP A 34 13.45 -8.76 27.34
C ASP A 34 13.60 -7.23 27.34
N PRO A 35 13.73 -6.58 28.52
CA PRO A 35 13.99 -5.15 28.60
C PRO A 35 15.33 -4.75 27.95
N ASN A 36 16.33 -5.63 27.98
CA ASN A 36 17.65 -5.36 27.41
C ASN A 36 17.62 -5.30 25.87
N PHE A 37 16.72 -6.06 25.25
CA PHE A 37 16.49 -6.02 23.81
C PHE A 37 16.06 -4.62 23.33
N HIS A 38 15.03 -4.04 23.97
CA HIS A 38 14.52 -2.72 23.59
C HIS A 38 15.54 -1.60 23.82
N GLN A 39 16.33 -1.71 24.89
CA GLN A 39 17.41 -0.76 25.17
C GLN A 39 18.52 -0.87 24.11
N LYS A 40 18.89 -2.09 23.70
CA LYS A 40 19.90 -2.32 22.67
C LYS A 40 19.50 -1.73 21.32
N VAL A 41 18.25 -1.93 20.90
CA VAL A 41 17.70 -1.36 19.65
C VAL A 41 17.66 0.18 19.74
N ALA A 42 17.25 0.74 20.88
CA ALA A 42 17.27 2.19 21.08
C ALA A 42 18.70 2.76 20.99
N ASP A 43 19.68 2.10 21.60
CA ASP A 43 21.09 2.52 21.57
C ASP A 43 21.68 2.41 20.17
N GLU A 44 21.36 1.36 19.42
CA GLU A 44 21.76 1.17 18.03
C GLU A 44 21.25 2.32 17.15
N PHE A 45 19.97 2.66 17.27
CA PHE A 45 19.38 3.79 16.56
C PHE A 45 20.01 5.11 17.00
N ASN A 46 20.30 5.30 18.29
CA ASN A 46 20.94 6.53 18.77
C ASN A 46 22.40 6.66 18.33
N ARG A 47 23.08 5.55 17.99
CA ARG A 47 24.46 5.51 17.48
C ARG A 47 24.57 5.62 15.95
N ALA A 48 23.45 5.48 15.23
CA ALA A 48 23.43 5.51 13.77
C ALA A 48 23.86 6.89 13.20
N PRO A 49 24.74 6.93 12.19
CA PRO A 49 25.17 8.17 11.56
C PRO A 49 23.98 8.88 10.88
N GLY A 50 23.89 10.20 11.04
CA GLY A 50 22.80 11.04 10.47
C GLY A 50 21.69 11.41 11.46
N ARG A 51 21.61 10.75 12.62
CA ARG A 51 20.56 11.05 13.60
C ARG A 51 20.82 12.27 14.48
N GLY A 52 22.09 12.56 14.77
CA GLY A 52 22.51 13.75 15.54
C GLY A 52 22.53 15.07 14.74
N GLN A 53 22.29 15.01 13.41
CA GLN A 53 22.27 16.19 12.53
C GLN A 53 20.86 16.76 12.32
N VAL A 54 19.84 15.94 12.52
CA VAL A 54 18.43 16.37 12.58
C VAL A 54 18.14 16.70 14.04
N GLU A 55 17.26 17.67 14.34
CA GLU A 55 16.77 17.96 15.71
C GLU A 55 15.92 16.80 16.31
N SER A 56 16.33 15.57 16.07
CA SER A 56 15.69 14.33 16.46
C SER A 56 16.03 14.03 17.90
N LYS A 57 15.02 14.11 18.76
CA LYS A 57 15.13 13.71 20.17
C LYS A 57 15.58 12.25 20.27
N THR A 58 16.49 11.97 21.20
CA THR A 58 16.99 10.62 21.53
C THR A 58 15.84 9.61 21.64
N ILE A 59 15.97 8.45 20.99
CA ILE A 59 14.97 7.39 21.10
C ILE A 59 15.17 6.73 22.45
N GLN A 60 14.10 6.66 23.23
CA GLN A 60 14.06 5.97 24.52
C GLN A 60 13.56 4.53 24.33
N MET A 61 14.03 3.59 25.16
CA MET A 61 13.61 2.18 25.09
C MET A 61 12.09 1.99 25.16
N GLN A 62 11.38 2.84 25.92
CA GLN A 62 9.92 2.78 26.04
C GLN A 62 9.19 3.15 24.74
N GLN A 63 9.85 3.85 23.82
CA GLN A 63 9.29 4.14 22.49
C GLN A 63 9.38 2.91 21.60
N VAL A 64 10.54 2.24 21.60
CA VAL A 64 10.77 0.98 20.87
C VAL A 64 9.81 -0.09 21.39
N GLN A 65 9.73 -0.26 22.72
CA GLN A 65 8.81 -1.20 23.36
C GLN A 65 7.34 -0.93 23.00
N ARG A 66 6.89 0.33 23.03
CA ARG A 66 5.52 0.67 22.62
C ARG A 66 5.25 0.37 21.16
N TRP A 67 6.24 0.56 20.28
CA TRP A 67 6.12 0.23 18.87
C TRP A 67 5.88 -1.28 18.70
N PHE A 68 6.73 -2.13 19.29
CA PHE A 68 6.55 -3.59 19.26
C PHE A 68 5.22 -4.03 19.88
N LEU A 69 4.87 -3.52 21.07
CA LEU A 69 3.60 -3.84 21.73
C LEU A 69 2.37 -3.41 20.91
N SER A 70 2.44 -2.26 20.22
CA SER A 70 1.34 -1.82 19.35
C SER A 70 1.13 -2.76 18.17
N ARG A 71 2.23 -3.32 17.62
CA ARG A 71 2.20 -4.27 16.52
C ARG A 71 1.76 -5.67 16.98
N LEU A 72 2.22 -6.14 18.14
CA LEU A 72 1.80 -7.39 18.77
C LEU A 72 0.32 -7.39 19.18
N LYS A 73 -0.22 -6.26 19.65
CA LYS A 73 -1.65 -6.13 19.97
C LYS A 73 -2.51 -6.24 18.71
N PHE A 74 -2.04 -5.75 17.57
CA PHE A 74 -2.70 -5.96 16.30
C PHE A 74 -2.76 -7.45 15.94
N HIS A 75 -1.64 -8.19 16.10
CA HIS A 75 -1.62 -9.63 15.86
C HIS A 75 -2.45 -10.45 16.88
N LYS A 76 -2.42 -10.11 18.19
CA LYS A 76 -3.21 -10.84 19.21
C LYS A 76 -4.72 -10.63 19.11
N THR A 77 -5.18 -9.52 18.54
CA THR A 77 -6.62 -9.27 18.37
C THR A 77 -7.18 -10.12 17.22
N GLU A 78 -6.36 -10.48 16.23
CA GLU A 78 -6.70 -11.46 15.19
C GLU A 78 -6.77 -12.90 15.74
N ASP A 79 -5.88 -13.27 16.67
CA ASP A 79 -5.88 -14.60 17.31
C ASP A 79 -7.00 -14.81 18.35
N ALA A 80 -7.54 -13.74 18.94
CA ALA A 80 -8.60 -13.81 19.95
C ALA A 80 -10.00 -13.95 19.35
N THR A 81 -10.19 -13.52 18.10
CA THR A 81 -11.51 -13.58 17.42
C THR A 81 -11.74 -14.95 16.75
N SER A 82 -10.74 -15.81 16.74
CA SER A 82 -10.73 -17.12 16.10
C SER A 82 -10.89 -18.32 17.08
N ARG A 83 -11.17 -18.07 18.37
CA ARG A 83 -11.49 -19.14 19.34
C ARG A 83 -12.76 -18.87 20.14
N SER A 84 -13.88 -19.32 19.60
CA SER A 84 -15.06 -19.72 20.38
C SER A 84 -15.81 -20.85 19.66
N SER A 85 -16.18 -21.88 20.42
CA SER A 85 -16.75 -23.19 20.03
C SER A 85 -15.71 -24.22 19.59
N SER A 86 -15.45 -25.36 20.25
CA SER A 86 -16.13 -26.09 21.32
C SER A 86 -15.14 -27.07 22.03
N LYS A 87 -15.60 -27.68 23.13
CA LYS A 87 -14.90 -28.43 24.20
C LYS A 87 -14.22 -29.78 23.85
N GLU A 88 -13.12 -30.05 24.61
CA GLU A 88 -12.67 -31.29 25.34
C GLU A 88 -12.45 -32.61 24.54
N VAL A 89 -11.43 -33.49 24.71
CA VAL A 89 -10.48 -33.89 25.78
C VAL A 89 -9.15 -34.47 25.17
N SER A 90 -8.03 -34.20 25.88
CA SER A 90 -6.64 -34.74 26.00
C SER A 90 -6.23 -36.16 25.50
N PRO A 91 -4.95 -36.62 25.72
CA PRO A 91 -3.63 -36.01 25.43
C PRO A 91 -2.65 -37.00 24.74
N ASP A 92 -1.43 -36.53 24.46
CA ASP A 92 -0.15 -37.26 24.35
C ASP A 92 0.53 -37.22 22.97
N GLY A 93 1.86 -36.99 22.99
CA GLY A 93 2.73 -37.06 21.82
C GLY A 93 3.50 -35.78 21.50
N GLU A 94 4.64 -35.61 22.17
CA GLU A 94 5.79 -34.83 21.70
C GLU A 94 6.16 -35.23 20.26
N GLU A 95 6.57 -34.29 19.41
CA GLU A 95 7.89 -34.31 18.74
C GLU A 95 8.09 -33.07 17.86
N SER A 96 9.19 -32.38 18.14
CA SER A 96 9.73 -31.24 17.41
C SER A 96 10.33 -31.70 16.08
N LEU A 97 9.97 -31.06 14.97
CA LEU A 97 10.69 -31.24 13.70
C LEU A 97 11.23 -29.90 13.20
N THR A 98 12.47 -29.65 13.60
CA THR A 98 13.41 -28.70 12.99
C THR A 98 13.75 -29.14 11.57
N ILE A 99 13.64 -28.24 10.58
CA ILE A 99 14.30 -28.39 9.28
C ILE A 99 15.31 -27.26 9.10
N ASN A 100 16.56 -27.69 9.02
CA ASN A 100 17.76 -26.91 8.72
C ASN A 100 17.89 -26.58 7.23
N ALA A 101 18.86 -25.70 6.95
CA ALA A 101 19.58 -25.47 5.68
C ALA A 101 18.97 -24.36 4.78
N LEU A 102 19.70 -23.36 4.26
CA LEU A 102 21.12 -23.29 3.89
C LEU A 102 21.73 -21.89 4.10
N GLN A 103 23.02 -21.91 4.49
CA GLN A 103 24.01 -20.85 4.33
C GLN A 103 24.30 -20.55 2.85
N SER A 104 24.45 -19.27 2.51
CA SER A 104 25.31 -18.78 1.43
C SER A 104 25.73 -17.35 1.80
N SER A 105 26.93 -17.14 2.35
CA SER A 105 28.23 -16.94 1.68
C SER A 105 28.56 -15.46 1.47
N ASN A 106 29.67 -15.03 2.07
CA ASN A 106 30.20 -13.67 2.21
C ASN A 106 30.71 -13.00 0.91
N LEU A 107 30.90 -11.66 1.04
CA LEU A 107 31.81 -10.71 0.35
C LEU A 107 31.20 -9.82 -0.76
N PRO A 108 31.78 -8.62 -1.03
CA PRO A 108 32.27 -7.58 -0.13
C PRO A 108 31.65 -6.19 -0.43
N GLU A 109 31.78 -5.26 0.51
CA GLU A 109 31.47 -3.84 0.31
C GLU A 109 32.42 -3.22 -0.73
N GLU A 110 31.87 -2.67 -1.82
CA GLU A 110 32.58 -1.68 -2.63
C GLU A 110 31.62 -0.59 -3.14
N ASN A 111 31.72 0.54 -2.46
CA ASN A 111 31.73 1.90 -2.98
C ASN A 111 30.62 2.34 -3.96
N GLY A 112 29.68 3.07 -3.38
CA GLY A 112 29.23 4.37 -3.90
C GLY A 112 28.32 4.34 -5.12
N GLU A 113 27.03 4.55 -4.92
CA GLU A 113 26.22 5.25 -5.92
C GLU A 113 24.90 5.76 -5.35
N LYS A 114 24.63 7.02 -5.70
CA LYS A 114 23.35 7.74 -5.78
C LYS A 114 22.31 7.40 -4.71
N VAL A 115 21.94 8.44 -3.96
CA VAL A 115 20.59 8.57 -3.39
C VAL A 115 19.61 8.49 -4.56
N SER A 116 19.19 7.28 -4.88
CA SER A 116 17.94 7.03 -5.59
C SER A 116 16.88 7.69 -4.71
N GLU A 117 16.28 8.77 -5.19
CA GLU A 117 14.98 9.18 -4.67
C GLU A 117 14.07 7.96 -4.84
N GLU A 118 13.90 7.18 -3.77
CA GLU A 118 12.90 6.11 -3.72
C GLU A 118 11.55 6.79 -3.89
N VAL A 119 11.09 6.90 -5.14
CA VAL A 119 9.73 7.32 -5.46
C VAL A 119 8.81 6.33 -4.75
N GLU A 120 8.08 6.82 -3.76
CA GLU A 120 7.12 6.03 -3.01
C GLU A 120 6.06 5.53 -3.99
N MET A 121 6.08 4.22 -4.27
CA MET A 121 5.12 3.59 -5.17
C MET A 121 3.71 3.70 -4.56
N GLU A 122 2.80 4.29 -5.33
CA GLU A 122 1.41 4.43 -4.95
C GLU A 122 0.56 3.38 -5.66
N PHE A 123 -0.45 2.86 -4.98
CA PHE A 123 -1.27 1.77 -5.49
C PHE A 123 -2.74 2.15 -5.53
N GLU A 124 -3.46 1.54 -6.46
CA GLU A 124 -4.91 1.53 -6.52
C GLU A 124 -5.40 0.08 -6.52
N ALA A 125 -6.60 -0.14 -5.98
CA ALA A 125 -7.21 -1.45 -5.93
C ALA A 125 -8.66 -1.42 -6.39
N LYS A 126 -9.10 -2.52 -7.01
CA LYS A 126 -10.43 -2.69 -7.57
C LYS A 126 -11.37 -3.22 -6.50
N SER A 127 -12.41 -2.47 -6.16
CA SER A 127 -13.45 -2.93 -5.24
C SER A 127 -14.30 -4.02 -5.89
N SER A 128 -14.63 -5.03 -5.09
CA SER A 128 -15.55 -6.12 -5.46
C SER A 128 -17.02 -5.69 -5.46
N ARG A 129 -17.34 -4.55 -4.81
CA ARG A 129 -18.71 -4.08 -4.60
C ARG A 129 -19.27 -3.40 -5.84
N ASP A 130 -18.46 -2.58 -6.50
CA ASP A 130 -18.89 -1.72 -7.60
C ASP A 130 -18.00 -1.81 -8.83
N MET A 131 -16.92 -2.60 -8.79
CA MET A 131 -15.93 -2.76 -9.86
C MET A 131 -15.12 -1.50 -10.17
N ALA A 132 -15.16 -0.48 -9.31
CA ALA A 132 -14.37 0.74 -9.44
C ALA A 132 -12.97 0.58 -8.83
N TRP A 133 -12.04 1.41 -9.31
CA TRP A 133 -10.69 1.52 -8.75
C TRP A 133 -10.62 2.67 -7.76
N TYR A 134 -9.96 2.41 -6.63
CA TYR A 134 -9.76 3.35 -5.55
C TYR A 134 -8.30 3.36 -5.12
N ASP A 135 -7.81 4.53 -4.72
CA ASP A 135 -6.47 4.65 -4.15
C ASP A 135 -6.36 3.82 -2.86
N VAL A 136 -5.25 3.09 -2.73
CA VAL A 136 -4.93 2.33 -1.52
C VAL A 136 -4.20 3.26 -0.56
N SER A 137 -4.78 3.45 0.62
CA SER A 137 -4.13 4.13 1.74
C SER A 137 -3.10 3.23 2.42
N THR A 138 -3.47 1.97 2.68
CA THR A 138 -2.55 1.00 3.29
C THR A 138 -2.97 -0.46 3.04
N PHE A 139 -1.99 -1.35 2.98
CA PHE A 139 -2.19 -2.79 3.03
C PHE A 139 -2.13 -3.26 4.49
N LEU A 140 -3.21 -3.89 4.96
CA LEU A 140 -3.40 -4.27 6.35
C LEU A 140 -2.91 -5.69 6.64
N ALA A 141 -3.17 -6.61 5.73
CA ALA A 141 -2.85 -8.03 5.87
C ALA A 141 -2.74 -8.70 4.48
N HIS A 142 -2.21 -9.92 4.45
CA HIS A 142 -2.21 -10.77 3.26
C HIS A 142 -2.57 -12.21 3.64
N ARG A 143 -3.06 -12.98 2.67
CA ARG A 143 -3.29 -14.43 2.81
C ARG A 143 -3.07 -15.14 1.48
N ILE A 144 -2.72 -16.42 1.57
CA ILE A 144 -2.61 -17.31 0.41
C ILE A 144 -3.78 -18.29 0.49
N LEU A 145 -4.61 -18.31 -0.56
CA LEU A 145 -5.74 -19.22 -0.65
C LEU A 145 -5.26 -20.64 -0.98
N SER A 146 -6.11 -21.64 -0.76
CA SER A 146 -5.82 -23.02 -1.17
C SER A 146 -5.63 -23.17 -2.69
N SER A 147 -6.15 -22.24 -3.49
CA SER A 147 -5.90 -22.13 -4.94
C SER A 147 -4.48 -21.65 -5.29
N GLY A 148 -3.71 -21.16 -4.32
CA GLY A 148 -2.43 -20.49 -4.52
C GLY A 148 -2.55 -19.00 -4.90
N GLU A 149 -3.76 -18.46 -5.01
CA GLU A 149 -3.96 -17.02 -5.21
C GLU A 149 -3.61 -16.23 -3.93
N VAL A 150 -2.97 -15.09 -4.12
CA VAL A 150 -2.63 -14.16 -3.03
C VAL A 150 -3.69 -13.08 -2.96
N GLU A 151 -4.26 -12.90 -1.76
CA GLU A 151 -5.13 -11.79 -1.44
C GLU A 151 -4.48 -10.86 -0.42
N VAL A 152 -4.77 -9.58 -0.56
CA VAL A 152 -4.38 -8.54 0.40
C VAL A 152 -5.62 -7.85 0.92
N ARG A 153 -5.60 -7.50 2.21
CA ARG A 153 -6.63 -6.68 2.83
C ARG A 153 -6.24 -5.21 2.67
N VAL A 154 -7.02 -4.44 1.92
CA VAL A 154 -6.73 -3.05 1.59
C VAL A 154 -7.62 -2.11 2.40
N ARG A 155 -7.05 -0.98 2.82
CA ARG A 155 -7.81 0.22 3.21
C ARG A 155 -7.73 1.24 2.10
N PHE A 156 -8.88 1.66 1.59
CA PHE A 156 -8.96 2.68 0.55
C PHE A 156 -8.77 4.10 1.14
N ASP A 157 -8.21 5.01 0.35
CA ASP A 157 -8.08 6.41 0.75
C ASP A 157 -9.46 7.08 0.87
N GLY A 158 -9.67 7.83 1.95
CA GLY A 158 -10.95 8.47 2.24
C GLY A 158 -12.02 7.57 2.89
N PHE A 159 -11.76 6.28 3.07
CA PHE A 159 -12.70 5.33 3.67
C PHE A 159 -12.24 4.78 5.03
N GLY A 160 -13.20 4.35 5.86
CA GLY A 160 -12.94 3.77 7.18
C GLY A 160 -12.75 2.25 7.15
N PRO A 161 -12.42 1.64 8.31
CA PRO A 161 -12.19 0.20 8.44
C PRO A 161 -13.38 -0.68 8.03
N GLU A 162 -14.59 -0.15 8.06
CA GLU A 162 -15.83 -0.79 7.61
C GLU A 162 -15.87 -1.07 6.09
N GLU A 163 -15.05 -0.34 5.34
CA GLU A 163 -14.92 -0.46 3.88
C GLU A 163 -13.68 -1.28 3.46
N ASP A 164 -12.92 -1.83 4.41
CA ASP A 164 -11.75 -2.66 4.09
C ASP A 164 -12.16 -3.89 3.28
N GLU A 165 -11.43 -4.20 2.21
CA GLU A 165 -11.71 -5.33 1.33
C GLU A 165 -10.52 -6.29 1.17
N TRP A 166 -10.82 -7.58 1.02
CA TRP A 166 -9.85 -8.56 0.55
C TRP A 166 -9.85 -8.56 -0.99
N VAL A 167 -8.69 -8.29 -1.58
CA VAL A 167 -8.53 -8.15 -3.03
C VAL A 167 -7.46 -9.11 -3.54
N ILE A 168 -7.76 -9.83 -4.62
CA ILE A 168 -6.79 -10.72 -5.29
C ILE A 168 -5.72 -9.86 -5.97
N VAL A 169 -4.46 -9.99 -5.53
CA VAL A 169 -3.35 -9.13 -5.96
C VAL A 169 -3.21 -9.10 -7.48
N ARG A 170 -3.20 -10.27 -8.12
CA ARG A 170 -2.99 -10.39 -9.58
C ARG A 170 -4.06 -9.74 -10.43
N LYS A 171 -5.25 -9.52 -9.90
CA LYS A 171 -6.44 -9.06 -10.65
C LYS A 171 -6.93 -7.69 -10.24
N GLY A 172 -6.67 -7.30 -8.99
CA GLY A 172 -7.31 -6.14 -8.38
C GLY A 172 -6.37 -5.20 -7.65
N VAL A 173 -5.04 -5.36 -7.75
CA VAL A 173 -4.08 -4.39 -7.20
C VAL A 173 -3.08 -4.02 -8.29
N ARG A 174 -2.83 -2.73 -8.45
CA ARG A 174 -1.85 -2.22 -9.42
C ARG A 174 -1.30 -0.88 -8.98
N GLU A 175 -0.18 -0.48 -9.59
CA GLU A 175 0.35 0.88 -9.43
C GLU A 175 -0.69 1.91 -9.93
N ARG A 176 -0.80 3.02 -9.18
CA ARG A 176 -1.78 4.08 -9.39
C ARG A 176 -1.70 4.63 -10.81
N SER A 177 -2.86 4.85 -11.42
CA SER A 177 -2.96 5.45 -12.75
C SER A 177 -2.55 6.93 -12.70
N ILE A 178 -1.91 7.41 -13.77
CA ILE A 178 -1.29 8.74 -13.82
C ILE A 178 -2.18 9.69 -14.62
N PRO A 179 -2.58 10.85 -14.07
CA PRO A 179 -3.31 11.87 -14.81
C PRO A 179 -2.56 12.29 -16.08
N ILE A 180 -3.30 12.50 -17.18
CA ILE A 180 -2.69 12.85 -18.47
C ILE A 180 -2.71 14.35 -18.66
N GLU A 181 -1.52 14.94 -18.78
CA GLU A 181 -1.38 16.37 -19.01
C GLU A 181 -1.89 16.78 -20.39
N SER A 182 -2.40 18.00 -20.52
CA SER A 182 -2.94 18.50 -21.80
C SER A 182 -1.91 18.50 -22.94
N SER A 183 -0.64 18.72 -22.62
CA SER A 183 0.50 18.63 -23.56
C SER A 183 0.82 17.20 -23.99
N GLU A 184 0.32 16.20 -23.27
CA GLU A 184 0.57 14.78 -23.48
C GLU A 184 -0.61 14.04 -24.12
N CYS A 185 -1.69 14.77 -24.46
CA CYS A 185 -2.88 14.18 -25.05
C CYS A 185 -2.60 13.33 -26.31
N TRP A 186 -1.55 13.67 -27.05
CA TRP A 186 -1.12 12.94 -28.25
C TRP A 186 -0.64 11.53 -27.96
N LYS A 187 -0.27 11.22 -26.71
CA LYS A 187 0.17 9.88 -26.28
C LYS A 187 -0.98 8.87 -26.25
N VAL A 188 -2.21 9.31 -25.97
CA VAL A 188 -3.41 8.44 -25.94
C VAL A 188 -3.82 8.01 -27.35
N LYS A 189 -3.85 6.71 -27.63
CA LYS A 189 -4.20 6.11 -28.92
C LYS A 189 -5.43 5.21 -28.82
N GLU A 190 -5.98 4.87 -29.98
CA GLU A 190 -7.02 3.84 -30.07
C GLU A 190 -6.44 2.48 -29.65
N GLY A 191 -7.20 1.73 -28.85
CA GLY A 191 -6.77 0.48 -28.23
C GLY A 191 -6.14 0.63 -26.84
N ASP A 192 -5.75 1.85 -26.43
CA ASP A 192 -5.15 2.06 -25.11
C ASP A 192 -6.14 1.75 -23.98
N ILE A 193 -5.62 1.16 -22.90
CA ILE A 193 -6.33 1.00 -21.64
C ILE A 193 -6.11 2.25 -20.79
N VAL A 194 -7.21 2.85 -20.35
CA VAL A 194 -7.22 4.06 -19.52
C VAL A 194 -8.10 3.83 -18.29
N LEU A 195 -7.75 4.50 -17.19
CA LEU A 195 -8.67 4.67 -16.06
C LEU A 195 -9.52 5.91 -16.34
N CYS A 196 -10.83 5.72 -16.46
CA CYS A 196 -11.78 6.76 -16.83
C CYS A 196 -12.70 7.11 -15.65
N PHE A 197 -12.72 8.39 -15.32
CA PHE A 197 -13.69 8.96 -14.39
C PHE A 197 -15.08 8.99 -15.02
N ARG A 198 -16.04 8.35 -14.36
CA ARG A 198 -17.45 8.33 -14.77
C ARG A 198 -18.31 8.86 -13.64
N GLU A 199 -19.07 9.90 -13.96
CA GLU A 199 -20.08 10.48 -13.10
C GLU A 199 -21.45 10.15 -13.67
N LYS A 200 -22.24 9.36 -12.94
CA LYS A 200 -23.60 8.99 -13.33
C LYS A 200 -24.47 8.85 -12.08
N ASP A 201 -25.70 9.35 -12.18
CA ASP A 201 -26.67 9.39 -11.09
C ASP A 201 -26.11 10.18 -9.89
N GLU A 202 -25.78 9.50 -8.80
CA GLU A 202 -25.20 10.08 -7.57
C GLU A 202 -23.80 9.52 -7.26
N ALA A 203 -23.19 8.77 -8.20
CA ALA A 203 -21.88 8.15 -8.03
C ALA A 203 -20.84 8.73 -8.99
N ALA A 204 -19.62 8.89 -8.49
CA ALA A 204 -18.49 9.48 -9.18
C ALA A 204 -17.26 8.58 -8.98
N ASN A 205 -17.09 7.62 -9.90
CA ASN A 205 -16.18 6.49 -9.74
C ASN A 205 -15.19 6.39 -10.91
N TYR A 206 -14.10 5.64 -10.72
CA TYR A 206 -13.09 5.39 -11.73
C TYR A 206 -13.14 3.95 -12.22
N PHE A 207 -13.19 3.74 -13.53
CA PHE A 207 -13.29 2.42 -14.14
C PHE A 207 -12.26 2.23 -15.25
N ASP A 208 -11.83 0.99 -15.47
CA ASP A 208 -11.09 0.66 -16.68
C ASP A 208 -11.97 0.81 -17.92
N ALA A 209 -11.38 1.39 -18.95
CA ALA A 209 -11.99 1.52 -20.27
C ALA A 209 -10.93 1.43 -21.36
N HIS A 210 -11.37 1.01 -22.55
CA HIS A 210 -10.56 1.01 -23.76
C HIS A 210 -10.91 2.22 -24.62
N VAL A 211 -9.90 2.89 -25.17
CA VAL A 211 -10.08 3.98 -26.13
C VAL A 211 -10.47 3.38 -27.47
N MET A 212 -11.70 3.63 -27.90
CA MET A 212 -12.24 3.11 -29.17
C MET A 212 -11.95 4.05 -30.33
N GLN A 213 -11.99 5.36 -30.10
CA GLN A 213 -11.75 6.38 -31.12
C GLN A 213 -11.16 7.64 -30.50
N VAL A 214 -10.27 8.33 -31.24
CA VAL A 214 -9.74 9.63 -30.83
C VAL A 214 -10.04 10.73 -31.86
N GLU A 215 -10.87 11.70 -31.48
CA GLU A 215 -11.14 12.90 -32.27
C GLU A 215 -10.22 14.05 -31.84
N ARG A 216 -9.21 14.33 -32.65
CA ARG A 216 -8.25 15.39 -32.39
C ARG A 216 -8.81 16.77 -32.72
N LYS A 217 -8.64 17.71 -31.81
CA LYS A 217 -9.04 19.12 -31.97
C LYS A 217 -7.84 20.03 -31.82
N MET A 218 -7.86 21.17 -32.50
CA MET A 218 -6.86 22.23 -32.28
C MET A 218 -7.05 22.80 -30.87
N HIS A 219 -5.96 22.87 -30.11
CA HIS A 219 -5.92 23.46 -28.77
C HIS A 219 -4.52 23.97 -28.43
N ASP A 220 -4.41 24.73 -27.35
CA ASP A 220 -3.17 25.37 -26.89
C ASP A 220 -2.93 25.08 -25.40
N ILE A 221 -2.04 25.85 -24.78
CA ILE A 221 -1.68 25.73 -23.36
C ILE A 221 -2.86 25.88 -22.39
N ARG A 222 -4.03 26.37 -22.84
CA ARG A 222 -5.22 26.49 -22.00
C ARG A 222 -5.88 25.15 -21.69
N GLY A 223 -5.56 24.10 -22.44
CA GLY A 223 -6.03 22.75 -22.16
C GLY A 223 -6.45 21.97 -23.40
N CYS A 224 -6.48 20.65 -23.26
CA CYS A 224 -6.87 19.73 -24.34
C CYS A 224 -8.36 19.84 -24.67
N ARG A 225 -8.68 19.88 -25.97
CA ARG A 225 -10.06 19.85 -26.51
C ARG A 225 -10.41 18.58 -27.27
N CYS A 226 -9.50 17.59 -27.29
CA CYS A 226 -9.76 16.32 -27.96
C CYS A 226 -10.93 15.59 -27.28
N ILE A 227 -11.60 14.75 -28.06
CA ILE A 227 -12.71 13.92 -27.60
C ILE A 227 -12.30 12.46 -27.78
N TYR A 228 -12.52 11.66 -26.76
CA TYR A 228 -12.17 10.24 -26.72
C TYR A 228 -13.47 9.44 -26.57
N LEU A 229 -13.74 8.54 -27.52
CA LEU A 229 -14.77 7.53 -27.33
C LEU A 229 -14.15 6.38 -26.53
N VAL A 230 -14.65 6.13 -25.33
CA VAL A 230 -14.18 5.02 -24.48
C VAL A 230 -15.27 3.97 -24.35
N ARG A 231 -14.88 2.70 -24.21
CA ARG A 231 -15.77 1.60 -23.85
C ARG A 231 -15.35 1.04 -22.50
N TYR A 232 -16.26 1.03 -21.53
CA TYR A 232 -15.98 0.55 -20.18
C TYR A 232 -15.94 -0.97 -20.11
N ASP A 233 -14.97 -1.52 -19.38
CA ASP A 233 -14.77 -2.97 -19.31
C ASP A 233 -15.90 -3.67 -18.52
N HIS A 234 -16.45 -2.99 -17.51
CA HIS A 234 -17.39 -3.58 -16.56
C HIS A 234 -18.82 -3.76 -17.13
N ASP A 235 -19.28 -2.85 -17.99
CA ASP A 235 -20.65 -2.87 -18.53
C ASP A 235 -20.73 -2.75 -20.06
N GLN A 236 -19.57 -2.65 -20.75
CA GLN A 236 -19.46 -2.52 -22.21
C GLN A 236 -20.12 -1.26 -22.78
N THR A 237 -20.53 -0.32 -21.94
CA THR A 237 -21.12 0.94 -22.39
C THR A 237 -20.05 1.86 -22.98
N GLU A 238 -20.45 2.68 -23.95
CA GLU A 238 -19.56 3.64 -24.60
C GLU A 238 -19.92 5.07 -24.19
N GLU A 239 -18.90 5.90 -23.98
CA GLU A 239 -19.06 7.31 -23.60
C GLU A 239 -18.02 8.17 -24.33
N ARG A 240 -18.44 9.37 -24.74
CA ARG A 240 -17.51 10.40 -25.22
C ARG A 240 -17.03 11.24 -24.04
N VAL A 241 -15.74 11.23 -23.78
CA VAL A 241 -15.12 11.94 -22.66
C VAL A 241 -13.99 12.87 -23.12
N HIS A 242 -13.63 13.80 -22.25
CA HIS A 242 -12.47 14.68 -22.43
C HIS A 242 -11.25 14.13 -21.70
N LEU A 243 -10.07 14.62 -22.07
CA LEU A 243 -8.79 14.18 -21.49
C LEU A 243 -8.76 14.28 -19.96
N SER A 244 -9.42 15.30 -19.37
CA SER A 244 -9.45 15.51 -17.93
C SER A 244 -10.11 14.38 -17.13
N ARG A 245 -10.83 13.47 -17.79
CA ARG A 245 -11.41 12.27 -17.17
C ARG A 245 -10.53 11.04 -17.29
N LEU A 246 -9.40 11.12 -17.99
CA LEU A 246 -8.56 9.98 -18.32
C LEU A 246 -7.25 10.01 -17.54
N CYS A 247 -6.91 8.89 -16.93
CA CYS A 247 -5.58 8.59 -16.43
C CYS A 247 -4.98 7.45 -17.27
N ARG A 248 -3.68 7.54 -17.55
CA ARG A 248 -2.94 6.47 -18.24
C ARG A 248 -2.45 5.44 -17.23
N ARG A 249 -2.25 4.21 -17.70
CA ARG A 249 -1.46 3.23 -16.96
C ARG A 249 0.02 3.67 -16.92
N PRO A 250 0.77 3.35 -15.84
CA PRO A 250 2.19 3.64 -15.72
C PRO A 250 3.02 3.22 -16.94
#